data_AF-A0A2E2WPU4-F1
#
_entry.id   AF-A0A2E2WPU4-F1
#
_cell.length_a   1.000
_cell.length_b   1.000
_cell.length_c   1.000
_cell.angle_alpha   90.00
_cell.angle_beta   90.00
_cell.angle_gamma   90.00
#
_symmetry.space_group_name_H-M   'P 1'
#
loop_
_entity.id
_entity.type
_entity.pdbx_description
1 polymer ?
#
loop_
_entity_poly.entity_id
_entity_poly.type
_entity_poly.pdbx_seq_one_letter_code
_entity_poly.pdbx_strand_id
1 'polypeptide(L)' 'MNMGDIADMMLEGILCEGCGDFLTDKPRGYPDYCYDCKTKLYGDNYDDDDYEEEEEDDD' A
#
# COMPACT_ATOMS: atom_id res chain seq x y z
N MET A 1 27.60 -6.89 4.20
CA MET A 1 26.16 -7.03 4.53
C MET A 1 25.74 -8.36 3.93
N ASN A 2 25.39 -9.33 4.76
CA ASN A 2 24.93 -10.63 4.27
C ASN A 2 23.46 -10.48 3.85
N MET A 3 23.04 -11.17 2.78
CA MET A 3 21.66 -11.12 2.29
C MET A 3 20.61 -11.59 3.32
N GLY A 4 21.02 -12.32 4.36
CA GLY A 4 20.15 -12.70 5.48
C GLY A 4 19.72 -11.52 6.34
N ASP A 5 20.59 -10.53 6.55
CA ASP A 5 20.33 -9.40 7.45
C ASP A 5 19.13 -8.56 6.96
N ILE A 6 19.01 -8.40 5.63
CA ILE A 6 17.91 -7.64 5.01
C ILE A 6 16.59 -8.42 5.10
N ALA A 7 16.64 -9.75 4.91
CA ALA A 7 15.47 -10.60 5.03
C ALA A 7 14.95 -10.66 6.48
N ASP A 8 15.84 -10.75 7.46
CA ASP A 8 15.48 -10.70 8.88
C ASP A 8 14.87 -9.32 9.24
N MET A 9 15.44 -8.21 8.77
CA MET A 9 14.87 -6.88 9.00
C MET A 9 13.48 -6.68 8.37
N MET A 10 13.21 -7.32 7.22
CA MET A 10 11.85 -7.34 6.63
C MET A 10 10.89 -8.16 7.49
N LEU A 11 11.32 -9.34 7.97
CA LEU A 11 10.50 -10.22 8.81
C LEU A 11 10.20 -9.63 10.20
N GLU A 12 11.13 -8.84 10.74
CA GLU A 12 10.96 -8.13 12.00
C GLU A 12 10.06 -6.89 11.89
N GLY A 13 9.69 -6.48 10.67
CA GLY A 13 8.87 -5.28 10.42
C GLY A 13 9.64 -3.97 10.56
N ILE A 14 10.96 -4.00 10.34
CA ILE A 14 11.82 -2.81 10.26
C ILE A 14 11.75 -2.24 8.84
N LEU A 15 11.72 -3.12 7.84
CA LEU A 15 11.62 -2.77 6.43
C LEU A 15 10.25 -3.11 5.85
N CYS A 16 9.81 -2.31 4.88
CA CYS A 16 8.64 -2.56 4.07
C CYS A 16 8.85 -3.83 3.24
N GLU A 17 7.90 -4.77 3.31
CA GLU A 17 7.96 -6.01 2.52
C GLU A 17 7.90 -5.73 1.01
N GLY A 18 7.23 -4.65 0.59
CA GLY A 18 7.02 -4.33 -0.82
C GLY A 18 8.15 -3.54 -1.51
N CYS A 19 8.82 -2.64 -0.78
CA CYS A 19 9.84 -1.76 -1.36
C CYS A 19 11.19 -1.78 -0.63
N GLY A 20 11.28 -2.43 0.54
CA GLY A 20 12.49 -2.48 1.35
C GLY A 20 12.84 -1.17 2.06
N ASP A 21 11.91 -0.22 2.14
CA ASP A 21 12.13 1.06 2.83
C ASP A 21 11.91 0.95 4.34
N PHE A 22 12.57 1.80 5.13
CA PHE A 22 12.46 1.75 6.60
C PHE A 22 11.10 2.24 7.08
N LEU A 23 10.38 1.39 7.82
CA LEU A 23 9.05 1.73 8.36
C LEU A 23 9.14 2.45 9.71
N THR A 24 10.07 2.04 10.56
CA THR A 24 10.19 2.54 11.93
C THR A 24 11.52 2.09 12.55
N ASP A 25 11.97 2.86 13.54
CA ASP A 25 13.04 2.55 14.48
C ASP A 25 12.71 1.40 15.46
N LYS A 26 11.43 1.04 15.62
CA LYS A 26 11.00 -0.09 16.48
C LYS A 26 10.34 -1.20 15.66
N PRO A 27 10.96 -2.40 15.57
CA PRO A 27 10.36 -3.53 14.87
C PRO A 27 8.99 -3.87 15.46
N ARG A 28 8.01 -4.10 14.60
CA ARG A 28 6.68 -4.59 15.01
C ARG A 28 6.67 -6.08 15.34
N GLY A 29 7.71 -6.80 14.94
CA GLY A 29 7.84 -8.25 15.08
C GLY A 29 7.09 -9.04 14.01
N TYR A 30 6.62 -8.38 12.94
CA TYR A 30 6.00 -8.99 11.77
C TYR A 30 6.16 -8.09 10.53
N PRO A 31 6.19 -8.65 9.30
CA PRO A 31 6.25 -7.88 8.07
C PRO A 31 5.10 -6.88 7.94
N ASP A 32 5.41 -5.66 7.53
CA ASP A 32 4.38 -4.64 7.27
C ASP A 32 4.71 -3.85 5.99
N TYR A 33 3.73 -3.10 5.50
CA TYR A 33 3.83 -2.24 4.33
C TYR A 33 3.85 -0.77 4.72
N CYS A 34 4.63 0.04 3.98
CA CYS A 34 4.59 1.50 4.12
C CYS A 34 3.25 2.05 3.60
N TYR A 35 2.96 3.31 3.91
CA TYR A 35 1.72 3.96 3.47
C TYR A 35 1.52 3.85 1.96
N ASP A 36 2.54 4.14 1.15
CA ASP A 36 2.45 4.08 -0.31
C ASP A 36 2.16 2.66 -0.83
N CYS A 37 2.83 1.64 -0.26
CA CYS A 37 2.57 0.25 -0.62
C CYS A 37 1.16 -0.17 -0.19
N LYS A 38 0.66 0.27 0.98
CA LYS A 38 -0.72 0.02 1.42
C LYS A 38 -1.73 0.66 0.48
N THR A 39 -1.52 1.92 0.10
CA THR A 39 -2.42 2.62 -0.83
C THR A 39 -2.53 1.90 -2.17
N LYS A 40 -1.44 1.34 -2.71
CA LYS A 40 -1.50 0.53 -3.94
C LYS A 40 -2.23 -0.81 -3.78
N LEU A 41 -2.27 -1.36 -2.57
CA LEU A 41 -2.97 -2.61 -2.29
C LEU A 41 -4.47 -2.41 -2.06
N TYR A 42 -4.88 -1.21 -1.61
CA TYR A 42 -6.25 -0.94 -1.15
C TYR A 42 -6.94 0.25 -1.85
N GLY A 43 -6.27 0.98 -2.74
CA GLY A 43 -6.65 2.33 -3.16
C GLY A 43 -7.15 2.51 -4.61
N ASP A 44 -7.29 1.45 -5.40
CA ASP A 44 -7.76 1.55 -6.80
C ASP A 44 -9.23 1.07 -6.95
N ASN A 45 -10.14 1.47 -6.06
CA ASN A 45 -11.60 1.22 -6.24
C ASN A 45 -12.41 2.53 -6.29
N TYR A 46 -11.86 3.56 -6.92
CA TYR A 46 -12.68 4.69 -7.38
C TYR A 46 -13.01 4.41 -8.86
N ASP A 47 -13.96 3.48 -9.10
CA ASP A 47 -14.68 3.39 -10.37
C ASP A 47 -15.50 4.69 -10.49
N ASP A 48 -14.90 5.68 -11.17
CA ASP A 48 -15.52 6.95 -11.59
C ASP A 48 -16.28 6.71 -12.90
N ASP A 49 -17.17 5.72 -12.95
CA ASP A 49 -17.93 5.36 -14.15
C ASP A 49 -19.40 5.07 -13.79
N ASP A 50 -20.15 6.06 -13.29
CA ASP A 50 -21.62 6.05 -13.41
C ASP A 50 -22.20 7.48 -13.23
N TYR A 51 -22.02 8.32 -14.25
CA TYR A 51 -22.83 9.53 -14.40
C TYR A 51 -23.57 9.44 -15.73
N GLU A 52 -24.74 8.78 -15.73
CA GLU A 52 -25.69 8.91 -16.83
C GLU A 52 -26.44 10.25 -16.66
N GLU A 53 -26.10 11.23 -17.51
CA GLU A 53 -26.85 12.49 -17.62
C GLU A 53 -28.19 12.18 -18.31
N GLU A 54 -29.29 12.12 -17.54
CA GLU A 54 -30.63 12.04 -18.12
C GLU A 54 -31.02 13.41 -18.68
N GLU A 55 -31.03 13.52 -20.02
CA GLU A 55 -31.57 14.67 -20.74
C GLU A 55 -33.09 14.71 -20.52
N GLU A 56 -33.57 15.67 -19.71
CA GLU A 56 -35.01 15.97 -19.61
C GLU A 56 -35.44 16.77 -20.85
N ASP A 57 -36.11 16.12 -21.78
CA ASP A 57 -36.82 16.76 -22.90
C ASP A 57 -38.01 17.59 -22.35
N ASP A 58 -37.88 18.93 -22.33
CA ASP A 58 -38.94 19.91 -22.06
C ASP A 58 -39.98 19.93 -23.21
N ASP A 59 -41.26 19.64 -22.91
CA ASP A 59 -42.44 19.74 -23.82
C ASP A 59 -43.43 20.81 -23.32
#